data_AF-C7GC17-F1
#
_entry.id   AF-C7GC17-F1
#
_cell.length_a   1.000
_cell.length_b   1.000
_cell.length_c   1.000
_cell.angle_alpha   90.00
_cell.angle_beta   90.00
_cell.angle_gamma   90.00
#
_symmetry.space_group_name_H-M   'P 1'
#
loop_
_entity.id
_entity.type
_entity.pdbx_description
1 polymer ?
#
loop_
_entity_poly.entity_id
_entity_poly.type
_entity_poly.pdbx_seq_one_letter_code
_entity_poly.pdbx_strand_id
1 'polypeptide(L)'
;MNEMKIRISLYFEIKDSEMFGGEGSVGYAERNMDFTVTEKKPRIFKESAYDYVKRAIANMAKSLGVSEECIRTISKEEYEENTEY
;
A
#
# COMPACT_ATOMS: atom_id res chain seq x y z
N MET A 1 5.86 20.78 -23.02
CA MET A 1 6.24 19.40 -22.66
C MET A 1 5.02 18.78 -22.02
N ASN A 2 4.47 17.70 -22.59
CA ASN A 2 3.27 17.09 -22.03
C ASN A 2 3.64 16.39 -20.72
N GLU A 3 2.96 16.76 -19.64
CA GLU A 3 3.07 16.10 -18.34
C GLU A 3 1.81 15.27 -18.11
N MET A 4 1.98 14.03 -17.70
CA MET A 4 0.89 13.17 -17.25
C MET A 4 0.93 13.07 -15.73
N LYS A 5 -0.20 13.33 -15.06
CA LYS A 5 -0.37 13.16 -13.62
C LYS A 5 -1.06 11.82 -13.39
N ILE A 6 -0.43 10.93 -12.61
CA ILE A 6 -0.90 9.57 -12.37
C ILE A 6 -0.94 9.35 -10.86
N ARG A 7 -2.06 8.84 -10.35
CA ARG A 7 -2.20 8.35 -8.96
C ARG A 7 -2.20 6.83 -8.95
N ILE A 8 -1.48 6.26 -7.98
CA ILE A 8 -1.53 4.83 -7.66
C ILE A 8 -1.94 4.69 -6.21
N SER A 9 -2.94 3.84 -5.97
CA SER A 9 -3.47 3.53 -4.65
C SER A 9 -3.21 2.06 -4.34
N LEU A 10 -2.72 1.77 -3.14
CA LEU A 10 -2.56 0.41 -2.62
C LEU A 10 -3.39 0.28 -1.35
N TYR A 11 -4.09 -0.84 -1.22
CA TYR A 11 -4.95 -1.13 -0.07
C TYR A 11 -4.43 -2.38 0.64
N PHE A 12 -4.46 -2.35 1.97
CA PHE A 12 -3.89 -3.40 2.81
C PHE A 12 -4.85 -3.82 3.92
N GLU A 13 -4.90 -5.12 4.17
CA GLU A 13 -5.34 -5.74 5.42
C GLU A 13 -4.10 -6.00 6.29
N ILE A 14 -4.18 -5.67 7.56
CA ILE A 14 -3.08 -5.75 8.52
C ILE A 14 -3.57 -6.45 9.78
N LYS A 15 -2.92 -7.55 10.16
CA LYS A 15 -3.25 -8.33 11.36
C LYS A 15 -2.28 -8.07 12.49
N ASP A 16 -2.74 -8.28 13.72
CA ASP A 16 -1.91 -8.39 14.94
C ASP A 16 -1.05 -7.15 15.24
N SER A 17 -1.46 -5.98 14.73
CA SER A 17 -0.76 -4.73 14.96
C SER A 17 -1.38 -3.98 16.13
N GLU A 18 -0.53 -3.56 17.07
CA GLU A 18 -0.92 -2.71 18.21
C GLU A 18 -1.63 -1.41 17.78
N MET A 19 -1.32 -0.92 16.56
CA MET A 19 -2.00 0.24 15.99
C MET A 19 -3.51 0.02 15.77
N PHE A 20 -3.94 -1.23 15.60
CA PHE A 20 -5.31 -1.61 15.25
C PHE A 20 -6.00 -2.46 16.34
N GLY A 21 -5.39 -2.57 17.53
CA GLY A 21 -5.95 -3.31 18.67
C GLY A 21 -5.12 -4.50 19.16
N GLY A 22 -3.94 -4.73 18.57
CA GLY A 22 -3.01 -5.78 19.01
C GLY A 22 -3.33 -7.16 18.46
N GLU A 23 -2.88 -8.20 19.15
CA GLU A 23 -3.07 -9.60 18.75
C GLU A 23 -4.55 -9.95 18.52
N GLY A 24 -4.84 -10.60 17.39
CA GLY A 24 -6.20 -10.98 16.97
C GLY A 24 -7.02 -9.86 16.32
N SER A 25 -6.50 -8.63 16.28
CA SER A 25 -7.16 -7.52 15.58
C SER A 25 -6.85 -7.49 14.08
N VAL A 26 -7.75 -6.88 13.32
CA VAL A 26 -7.58 -6.59 11.90
C VAL A 26 -7.76 -5.11 11.68
N GLY A 27 -6.78 -4.48 11.04
CA GLY A 27 -6.83 -3.11 10.58
C GLY A 27 -6.70 -3.01 9.07
N TYR A 28 -7.05 -1.85 8.54
CA TYR A 28 -7.04 -1.57 7.12
C TYR A 28 -6.28 -0.27 6.86
N ALA A 29 -5.50 -0.23 5.78
CA ALA A 29 -4.76 0.96 5.38
C ALA A 29 -4.81 1.20 3.87
N GLU A 30 -5.03 2.45 3.48
CA GLU A 30 -4.86 2.95 2.12
C GLU A 30 -3.54 3.73 2.01
N ARG A 31 -2.79 3.48 0.93
CA ARG A 31 -1.60 4.25 0.58
C ARG A 31 -1.73 4.84 -0.82
N ASN A 32 -1.81 6.17 -0.87
CA ASN A 32 -1.90 6.95 -2.10
C ASN A 32 -0.55 7.55 -2.50
N MET A 33 -0.22 7.47 -3.78
CA MET A 33 1.03 7.99 -4.35
C MET A 33 0.76 8.71 -5.66
N ASP A 34 1.22 9.95 -5.76
CA ASP A 34 1.05 10.79 -6.94
C ASP A 34 2.38 10.90 -7.70
N PHE A 35 2.33 10.67 -9.01
CA PHE A 35 3.47 10.68 -9.92
C PHE A 35 3.25 11.70 -11.03
N THR A 36 4.33 12.39 -11.40
CA THR A 36 4.39 13.16 -12.65
C THR A 36 5.31 12.44 -13.63
N VAL A 37 4.74 12.05 -14.76
CA VAL A 37 5.44 11.38 -15.86
C VAL A 37 5.61 12.36 -17.01
N THR A 38 6.82 12.40 -17.56
CA THR A 38 7.16 13.25 -18.72
C THR A 38 7.95 12.42 -19.71
N GLU A 39 8.14 12.91 -20.94
CA GLU A 39 9.00 12.25 -21.93
C GLU A 39 10.43 12.02 -21.42
N LYS A 40 10.97 12.93 -20.59
CA LYS A 40 12.31 12.81 -19.98
C LYS A 40 12.34 11.87 -18.78
N LYS A 41 11.19 11.62 -18.13
CA LYS A 41 11.05 10.73 -16.98
C LYS A 41 9.80 9.83 -17.16
N PRO A 42 9.88 8.85 -18.07
CA PRO A 42 8.70 8.06 -18.45
C PRO A 42 8.38 6.94 -17.46
N ARG A 43 9.31 6.56 -16.56
CA ARG A 43 9.16 5.42 -15.66
C ARG A 43 8.69 5.86 -14.26
N ILE A 44 7.63 5.22 -13.78
CA ILE A 44 7.10 5.37 -12.41
C ILE A 44 7.94 4.53 -11.43
N PHE A 45 8.17 3.26 -11.76
CA PHE A 45 8.92 2.32 -10.93
C PHE A 45 10.35 2.14 -11.43
N LYS A 46 11.31 2.01 -10.51
CA LYS A 46 12.73 1.77 -10.83
C LYS A 46 12.95 0.36 -11.39
N GLU A 47 12.28 -0.62 -10.79
CA GLU A 47 12.35 -2.04 -11.15
C GLU A 47 11.00 -2.47 -11.73
N SER A 48 10.18 -3.17 -10.96
CA SER A 48 8.81 -3.54 -11.30
C SER A 48 7.81 -2.99 -10.28
N ALA A 49 6.52 -2.99 -10.65
CA ALA A 49 5.44 -2.71 -9.70
C ALA A 49 5.40 -3.76 -8.58
N TYR A 50 5.70 -5.03 -8.89
CA TYR A 50 5.75 -6.11 -7.91
C TYR A 50 6.81 -5.86 -6.83
N ASP A 51 8.04 -5.53 -7.22
CA ASP A 51 9.13 -5.24 -6.27
C ASP A 51 8.84 -3.99 -5.44
N TYR A 52 8.14 -3.01 -6.03
CA TYR A 52 7.67 -1.84 -5.31
C TYR A 52 6.67 -2.19 -4.20
N VAL A 53 5.65 -2.99 -4.52
CA VAL A 53 4.63 -3.44 -3.55
C VAL A 53 5.26 -4.33 -2.48
N LYS A 54 6.14 -5.26 -2.86
CA LYS A 54 6.85 -6.12 -1.89
C LYS A 54 7.66 -5.30 -0.88
N ARG A 55 8.39 -4.27 -1.33
CA ARG A 55 9.07 -3.33 -0.42
C ARG A 55 8.10 -2.52 0.44
N ALA A 56 6.95 -2.15 -0.09
CA ALA A 56 5.93 -1.43 0.67
C ALA A 56 5.43 -2.29 1.84
N ILE A 57 5.16 -3.58 1.61
CA ILE A 57 4.79 -4.55 2.64
C ILE A 57 5.90 -4.69 3.69
N ALA A 58 7.13 -4.96 3.27
CA ALA A 58 8.26 -5.12 4.21
C ALA A 58 8.50 -3.88 5.08
N ASN A 59 8.41 -2.69 4.50
CA ASN A 59 8.52 -1.43 5.24
C ASN A 59 7.35 -1.24 6.22
N MET A 60 6.14 -1.59 5.81
CA MET A 60 4.94 -1.49 6.64
C MET A 60 5.00 -2.46 7.83
N ALA A 61 5.35 -3.73 7.57
CA ALA A 61 5.55 -4.76 8.59
C ALA A 61 6.56 -4.30 9.64
N LYS A 62 7.72 -3.83 9.19
CA LYS A 62 8.75 -3.24 10.07
C LYS A 62 8.24 -2.06 10.88
N SER A 63 7.47 -1.16 10.27
CA SER A 63 6.96 0.04 10.96
C SER A 63 5.89 -0.26 12.01
N LEU A 64 5.11 -1.31 11.79
CA LEU A 64 4.01 -1.73 12.67
C LEU A 64 4.44 -2.78 13.69
N GLY A 65 5.67 -3.29 13.60
CA GLY A 65 6.18 -4.33 14.50
C GLY A 65 5.53 -5.70 14.28
N VAL A 66 4.97 -5.96 13.09
CA VAL A 66 4.33 -7.22 12.71
C VAL A 66 5.16 -7.95 11.65
N SER A 67 4.87 -9.22 11.42
CA SER A 67 5.52 -9.96 10.34
C SER A 67 4.94 -9.62 8.96
N GLU A 68 5.69 -9.89 7.90
CA GLU A 68 5.22 -9.64 6.52
C GLU A 68 3.97 -10.47 6.18
N GLU A 69 3.83 -11.69 6.72
CA GLU A 69 2.61 -12.51 6.53
C GLU A 69 1.35 -11.94 7.18
N CYS A 70 1.49 -11.01 8.12
CA CYS A 70 0.36 -10.30 8.72
C CYS A 70 -0.20 -9.20 7.80
N ILE A 71 0.46 -8.92 6.67
CA ILE A 71 0.07 -7.88 5.73
C ILE A 71 -0.27 -8.49 4.38
N ARG A 72 -1.47 -8.19 3.89
CA ARG A 72 -1.97 -8.65 2.60
C ARG A 72 -2.49 -7.46 1.79
N THR A 73 -2.18 -7.42 0.50
CA THR A 73 -2.83 -6.47 -0.41
C THR A 73 -4.28 -6.89 -0.67
N ILE A 74 -5.19 -5.93 -0.63
CA ILE A 74 -6.62 -6.12 -0.89
C ILE A 74 -7.08 -5.23 -2.04
N SER A 75 -8.27 -5.48 -2.56
CA SER A 75 -8.88 -4.58 -3.53
C SER A 75 -9.39 -3.31 -2.86
N LYS A 76 -9.74 -2.30 -3.68
CA LYS A 76 -10.37 -1.09 -3.16
C LYS A 76 -11.75 -1.41 -2.56
N GLU A 77 -12.52 -2.26 -3.23
CA GLU A 77 -13.85 -2.67 -2.82
C GLU A 77 -13.81 -3.41 -1.47
N GLU A 78 -12.86 -4.35 -1.30
CA GLU A 78 -12.66 -5.05 -0.02
C GLU A 78 -12.27 -4.07 1.11
N TYR A 79 -11.49 -3.03 0.81
CA TYR A 79 -11.18 -2.00 1.78
C TYR A 79 -12.41 -1.17 2.17
N GLU A 80 -13.20 -0.72 1.20
CA GLU A 80 -14.42 0.07 1.45
C GLU A 80 -15.44 -0.74 2.28
N GLU A 81 -15.69 -2.00 1.93
CA GLU A 81 -16.59 -2.91 2.66
C GLU A 81 -16.23 -3.10 4.14
N ASN A 82 -14.95 -2.92 4.49
CA ASN A 82 -14.45 -3.13 5.85
C ASN A 82 -14.12 -1.83 6.60
N THR A 83 -14.25 -0.66 5.95
CA THR A 83 -13.90 0.64 6.56
C THR A 83 -15.03 1.67 6.53
N GLU A 84 -16.04 1.49 5.68
CA GLU A 84 -17.23 2.35 5.68
C GLU A 84 -18.19 1.97 6.82
N TYR A 85 -18.35 2.88 7.79
CA TYR A 85 -19.35 2.84 8.86
C TYR A 85 -20.29 4.05 8.75
#